data_AF-A0A6N7W4S7-F1
#
_entry.id   AF-A0A6N7W4S7-F1
#
_cell.length_a   1.000
_cell.length_b   1.000
_cell.length_c   1.000
_cell.angle_alpha   90.00
_cell.angle_beta   90.00
_cell.angle_gamma   90.00
#
_symmetry.space_group_name_H-M   'P 1'
#
loop_
_entity.id
_entity.type
_entity.pdbx_description
1 polymer ?
#
loop_
_entity_poly.entity_id
_entity_poly.type
_entity_poly.pdbx_seq_one_letter_code
_entity_poly.pdbx_strand_id
1 'polypeptide(L)'
;MTKSEVCERYRIPPGILSEYESWGLCGAVRQVMGDWQYDDQDLERLGMIMTLHDIGFSPEEVESYMRLMLAGESTENERMKMLDAKRSKALDEIHFRERQLERMDFLRYEMKKGKYALKSADRSNNGKTDGR
;
A
#
# COMPACT_ATOMS: atom_id res chain seq x y z
N MET A 1 -8.68 27.68 -6.00
CA MET A 1 -7.68 27.16 -6.98
C MET A 1 -8.36 26.10 -7.83
N THR A 2 -8.09 26.07 -9.13
CA THR A 2 -8.66 25.06 -10.05
C THR A 2 -7.99 23.69 -9.87
N LYS A 3 -8.64 22.63 -10.34
CA LYS A 3 -8.09 21.26 -10.33
C LYS A 3 -6.66 21.19 -10.91
N SER A 4 -6.43 21.84 -12.05
CA SER A 4 -5.11 21.89 -12.70
C SER A 4 -4.07 22.61 -11.86
N GLU A 5 -4.41 23.76 -11.27
CA GLU A 5 -3.47 24.50 -10.40
C GLU A 5 -3.11 23.69 -9.15
N VAL A 6 -4.06 22.95 -8.58
CA VAL A 6 -3.82 22.10 -7.41
C VAL A 6 -2.90 20.93 -7.75
N CYS A 7 -3.18 20.23 -8.86
CA CYS A 7 -2.31 19.17 -9.37
C CYS A 7 -0.89 19.67 -9.63
N GLU A 8 -0.74 20.85 -10.24
CA GLU A 8 0.57 21.37 -10.65
C GLU A 8 1.37 21.90 -9.46
N ARG A 9 0.75 22.72 -8.58
CA ARG A 9 1.44 23.34 -7.45
C ARG A 9 1.71 22.37 -6.31
N TYR A 10 0.75 21.50 -6.00
CA TYR A 10 0.81 20.63 -4.82
C TYR A 10 1.08 19.16 -5.19
N ARG A 11 1.24 18.85 -6.48
CA ARG A 11 1.52 17.49 -7.00
C ARG A 11 0.49 16.46 -6.55
N ILE A 12 -0.74 16.91 -6.34
CA ILE A 12 -1.85 16.04 -5.95
C ILE A 12 -2.31 15.25 -7.18
N PRO A 13 -2.35 13.92 -7.12
CA PRO A 13 -2.80 13.12 -8.26
C PRO A 13 -4.27 13.42 -8.61
N PRO A 14 -4.64 13.51 -9.90
CA PRO A 14 -6.02 13.75 -10.32
C PRO A 14 -7.03 12.73 -9.79
N GLY A 15 -6.59 11.49 -9.53
CA GLY A 15 -7.43 10.44 -8.94
C GLY A 15 -7.91 10.80 -7.53
N ILE A 16 -7.02 11.35 -6.70
CA ILE A 16 -7.33 11.79 -5.33
C ILE A 16 -8.39 12.89 -5.33
N LEU A 17 -8.28 13.84 -6.27
CA LEU A 17 -9.26 14.90 -6.43
C LEU A 17 -10.64 14.33 -6.80
N SER A 18 -10.68 13.36 -7.72
CA SER A 18 -11.93 12.70 -8.12
C SER A 18 -12.56 11.89 -6.99
N GLU A 19 -11.76 11.20 -6.16
CA GLU A 19 -12.24 10.49 -4.97
C GLU A 19 -12.84 11.46 -3.96
N TYR A 20 -12.11 12.54 -3.64
CA TYR A 20 -12.59 13.60 -2.75
C TYR A 20 -13.89 14.26 -3.23
N GLU A 21 -13.98 14.58 -4.52
CA GLU A 21 -15.19 15.12 -5.17
C GLU A 21 -16.37 14.12 -5.07
N SER A 22 -16.10 12.82 -5.24
CA SER A 22 -17.13 11.76 -5.24
C SER A 22 -17.79 11.53 -3.88
N TRP A 23 -17.05 11.73 -2.79
CA TRP A 23 -17.56 11.48 -1.44
C TRP A 23 -18.47 12.59 -0.91
N GLY A 24 -18.54 13.73 -1.61
CA GLY A 24 -19.38 14.86 -1.24
C GLY A 24 -19.04 15.46 0.13
N LEU A 25 -17.78 15.31 0.57
CA LEU A 25 -17.31 15.76 1.89
C LEU A 25 -17.24 17.29 2.02
N CYS A 26 -17.24 18.00 0.89
CA CYS A 26 -17.42 19.45 0.86
C CYS A 26 -18.90 19.81 1.06
N GLY A 27 -19.26 20.21 2.28
CA GLY A 27 -20.59 20.72 2.64
C GLY A 27 -20.97 22.06 1.99
N ALA A 28 -20.11 22.66 1.17
CA ALA A 28 -20.42 23.87 0.43
C ALA A 28 -20.34 23.58 -1.06
N VAL A 29 -21.50 23.66 -1.73
CA VAL A 29 -21.62 23.85 -3.17
C VAL A 29 -20.83 25.12 -3.54
N ARG A 30 -19.53 24.97 -3.81
CA ARG A 30 -18.68 26.02 -4.41
C ARG A 30 -18.33 25.65 -5.85
N GLN A 31 -19.27 25.04 -6.57
CA GLN A 31 -19.28 25.11 -8.03
C GLN A 31 -19.61 26.54 -8.42
N VAL A 32 -18.60 27.38 -8.60
CA VAL A 32 -18.77 28.66 -9.27
C VAL A 32 -18.65 28.36 -10.77
N MET A 33 -19.77 28.41 -11.49
CA MET A 33 -19.87 28.11 -12.92
C MET A 33 -19.39 26.70 -13.34
N GLY A 34 -19.66 25.68 -12.52
CA GLY A 34 -19.43 24.27 -12.89
C GLY A 34 -18.04 23.72 -12.56
N ASP A 35 -17.08 24.58 -12.19
CA ASP A 35 -15.72 24.15 -11.81
C ASP A 35 -15.52 24.16 -10.29
N TRP A 36 -14.84 23.13 -9.79
CA TRP A 36 -14.42 23.04 -8.39
C TRP A 36 -13.30 24.05 -8.08
N GLN A 37 -13.48 24.79 -6.99
CA GLN A 37 -12.47 25.70 -6.45
C GLN A 37 -12.03 25.23 -5.07
N TYR A 38 -10.77 24.85 -4.97
CA TYR A 38 -10.12 24.37 -3.75
C TYR A 38 -9.56 25.54 -2.95
N ASP A 39 -9.86 25.58 -1.65
CA ASP A 39 -9.23 26.49 -0.69
C ASP A 39 -8.17 25.79 0.18
N ASP A 40 -7.54 26.52 1.10
CA ASP A 40 -6.45 25.99 1.92
C ASP A 40 -6.92 24.82 2.81
N GLN A 41 -8.19 24.82 3.24
CA GLN A 41 -8.75 23.73 4.04
C GLN A 41 -8.95 22.47 3.20
N ASP A 42 -9.33 22.63 1.93
CA ASP A 42 -9.40 21.50 1.00
C ASP A 42 -8.00 20.92 0.73
N LEU A 43 -6.97 21.75 0.65
CA LEU A 43 -5.59 21.27 0.49
C LEU A 43 -5.12 20.46 1.69
N GLU A 44 -5.44 20.87 2.92
CA GLU A 44 -5.15 20.08 4.13
C GLU A 44 -5.86 18.72 4.10
N ARG A 45 -7.13 18.69 3.69
CA ARG A 45 -7.90 17.44 3.56
C ARG A 45 -7.34 16.51 2.50
N LEU A 46 -6.97 17.06 1.33
CA LEU A 46 -6.34 16.28 0.27
C LEU A 46 -4.97 15.72 0.69
N GLY A 47 -4.19 16.50 1.45
CA GLY A 47 -2.94 16.02 2.05
C GLY A 47 -3.16 14.86 3.03
N MET A 48 -4.22 14.91 3.83
CA MET A 48 -4.62 13.80 4.70
C MET A 48 -5.00 12.56 3.89
N ILE A 49 -5.80 12.72 2.83
CA ILE A 49 -6.20 11.61 1.94
C ILE A 49 -4.98 10.92 1.33
N MET A 50 -4.02 11.70 0.80
CA MET A 50 -2.76 11.16 0.27
C MET A 50 -2.01 10.34 1.34
N THR A 51 -1.88 10.90 2.54
CA THR A 51 -1.19 10.23 3.66
C THR A 51 -1.85 8.89 4.00
N LEU A 52 -3.18 8.83 4.03
CA LEU A 52 -3.91 7.60 4.34
C LEU A 52 -3.69 6.52 3.25
N HIS A 53 -3.73 6.91 1.97
CA HIS A 53 -3.41 5.97 0.88
C HIS A 53 -1.95 5.49 0.93
N ASP A 54 -1.00 6.36 1.28
CA ASP A 54 0.42 5.99 1.42
C ASP A 54 0.64 4.98 2.56
N ILE A 55 -0.15 5.08 3.64
CA ILE A 55 -0.19 4.11 4.74
C ILE A 55 -0.95 2.82 4.34
N GLY A 56 -1.57 2.82 3.17
CA GLY A 56 -2.24 1.67 2.56
C GLY A 56 -3.72 1.56 2.86
N PHE A 57 -4.38 2.62 3.34
CA PHE A 57 -5.84 2.63 3.51
C PHE A 57 -6.55 2.42 2.16
N SER A 58 -7.60 1.60 2.15
CA SER A 58 -8.47 1.48 0.96
C SER A 58 -9.32 2.74 0.78
N PRO A 59 -9.84 3.02 -0.43
CA PRO A 59 -10.71 4.18 -0.66
C PRO A 59 -11.88 4.27 0.35
N GLU A 60 -12.47 3.14 0.72
CA GLU A 60 -13.58 3.07 1.69
C GLU A 60 -13.11 3.38 3.12
N GLU A 61 -11.92 2.91 3.51
CA GLU A 61 -11.31 3.24 4.81
C GLU A 61 -10.93 4.73 4.88
N VAL A 62 -10.42 5.29 3.77
CA VAL A 62 -10.11 6.73 3.66
C VAL A 62 -11.38 7.57 3.81
N GLU A 63 -12.44 7.26 3.05
CA GLU A 63 -13.71 7.97 3.15
C GLU A 63 -14.23 7.95 4.59
N SER A 64 -14.22 6.78 5.22
CA SER A 64 -14.68 6.60 6.61
C SER A 64 -13.86 7.45 7.58
N TYR A 65 -12.53 7.45 7.45
CA TYR A 65 -11.66 8.28 8.28
C TYR A 65 -11.94 9.77 8.09
N MET A 66 -12.12 10.21 6.84
CA MET A 66 -12.39 11.62 6.53
C MET A 66 -13.75 12.08 7.07
N ARG A 67 -14.78 11.24 7.01
CA ARG A 67 -16.09 11.53 7.63
C ARG A 67 -15.99 11.73 9.14
N LEU A 68 -15.21 10.89 9.82
CA LEU A 68 -14.92 11.05 11.24
C LEU A 68 -14.16 12.36 11.50
N MET A 69 -13.10 12.62 10.73
CA MET A 69 -12.30 13.84 10.88
C MET A 69 -13.15 15.11 10.77
N LEU A 70 -14.12 15.13 9.83
CA LEU A 70 -15.05 16.25 9.66
C LEU A 70 -16.12 16.35 10.76
N ALA A 71 -16.45 15.25 11.43
CA ALA A 71 -17.32 15.25 12.61
C ALA A 71 -16.62 15.83 13.87
N GLY A 72 -15.31 16.03 13.82
CA GLY A 72 -14.55 16.74 14.85
C GLY A 72 -14.02 15.84 15.98
N GLU A 73 -13.67 16.48 17.10
CA GLU A 73 -12.93 15.87 18.22
C GLU A 73 -13.66 14.68 18.87
N SER A 74 -15.00 14.65 18.82
CA SER A 74 -15.78 13.55 19.39
C SER A 74 -15.51 12.19 18.75
N THR A 75 -14.84 12.16 17.59
CA THR A 75 -14.50 10.94 16.84
C THR A 75 -13.01 10.61 16.84
N GLU A 76 -12.21 11.30 17.66
CA GLU A 76 -10.76 11.08 17.72
C GLU A 76 -10.41 9.64 18.09
N ASN A 77 -11.14 9.05 19.04
CA ASN A 77 -10.93 7.66 19.45
C ASN A 77 -11.21 6.66 18.31
N GLU A 78 -12.23 6.89 17.49
CA GLU A 78 -12.56 6.07 16.33
C GLU A 78 -11.45 6.16 15.28
N ARG A 79 -10.95 7.38 15.01
CA ARG A 79 -9.81 7.58 14.10
C ARG A 79 -8.54 6.88 14.59
N MET A 80 -8.26 6.97 15.90
CA MET A 80 -7.14 6.26 16.51
C MET A 80 -7.26 4.74 16.36
N LYS A 81 -8.45 4.18 16.58
CA LYS A 81 -8.69 2.72 16.39
C LYS A 81 -8.44 2.28 14.95
N MET A 82 -8.80 3.09 13.95
CA MET A 82 -8.52 2.78 12.55
C MET A 82 -7.01 2.73 12.27
N LEU A 83 -6.25 3.70 12.81
CA LEU A 83 -4.80 3.72 12.70
C LEU A 83 -4.14 2.53 13.41
N ASP A 84 -4.60 2.18 14.61
CA ASP A 84 -4.10 1.03 15.36
C ASP A 84 -4.37 -0.29 14.64
N ALA A 85 -5.57 -0.45 14.06
CA ALA A 85 -5.90 -1.62 13.25
C ALA A 85 -4.98 -1.73 12.02
N LYS A 86 -4.72 -0.59 11.33
CA LYS A 86 -3.81 -0.58 10.19
C LYS A 86 -2.39 -0.95 10.58
N ARG A 87 -1.91 -0.39 11.68
CA ARG A 87 -0.59 -0.66 12.24
C ARG A 87 -0.41 -2.14 12.60
N SER A 88 -1.39 -2.74 13.27
CA SER A 88 -1.35 -4.16 13.63
C SER A 88 -1.30 -5.05 12.39
N LYS A 89 -2.12 -4.76 11.37
CA LYS A 89 -2.12 -5.51 10.11
C LYS A 89 -0.77 -5.43 9.38
N ALA A 90 -0.16 -4.24 9.35
CA ALA A 90 1.16 -4.06 8.75
C ALA A 90 2.24 -4.85 9.52
N LEU A 91 2.16 -4.88 10.85
CA LEU A 91 3.08 -5.65 11.69
C LEU A 91 2.95 -7.17 11.43
N ASP A 92 1.72 -7.68 11.32
CA ASP A 92 1.47 -9.08 10.99
C ASP A 92 2.07 -9.46 9.62
N GLU A 93 1.97 -8.56 8.64
CA GLU A 93 2.56 -8.76 7.32
C GLU A 93 4.09 -8.75 7.36
N ILE A 94 4.71 -7.87 8.15
CA ILE A 94 6.16 -7.86 8.38
C ILE A 94 6.58 -9.21 8.97
N HIS A 95 5.93 -9.67 10.04
CA HIS A 95 6.24 -10.96 10.66
C HIS A 95 6.05 -12.14 9.71
N PHE A 96 5.08 -12.06 8.80
CA PHE A 96 4.91 -13.07 7.77
C PHE A 96 6.08 -13.07 6.77
N ARG A 97 6.47 -11.90 6.26
CA ARG A 97 7.59 -11.74 5.32
C ARG A 97 8.93 -12.15 5.96
N GLU A 98 9.15 -11.84 7.23
CA GLU A 98 10.33 -12.30 7.99
C GLU A 98 10.43 -13.84 7.98
N ARG A 99 9.35 -14.55 8.30
CA ARG A 99 9.31 -16.02 8.26
C ARG A 99 9.54 -16.58 6.85
N GLN A 100 9.11 -15.88 5.81
CA GLN A 100 9.40 -16.29 4.43
C GLN A 100 10.89 -16.16 4.12
N LEU A 101 11.53 -15.07 4.54
CA LEU A 101 12.97 -14.86 4.37
C LEU A 101 13.80 -15.93 5.08
N GLU A 102 13.45 -16.27 6.32
CA GLU A 102 14.13 -17.34 7.08
C GLU A 102 14.11 -18.69 6.33
N ARG A 103 12.96 -19.04 5.73
CA ARG A 103 12.82 -20.27 4.93
C ARG A 103 13.68 -20.23 3.66
N MET A 104 13.71 -19.09 2.98
CA MET A 104 14.55 -18.89 1.79
C MET A 104 16.04 -19.01 2.13
N ASP A 105 16.46 -18.41 3.25
CA ASP A 105 17.85 -18.47 3.72
C ASP A 105 18.25 -19.89 4.13
N PHE A 106 17.36 -20.63 4.78
CA PHE A 106 17.58 -22.04 5.08
C PHE A 106 17.79 -22.87 3.80
N LEU A 107 16.92 -22.73 2.81
CA LEU A 107 17.05 -23.43 1.53
C LEU A 107 18.37 -23.08 0.83
N ARG A 108 18.72 -21.80 0.80
CA ARG A 108 19.98 -21.33 0.21
C ARG A 108 21.20 -21.90 0.94
N TYR A 109 21.15 -22.00 2.27
CA TYR A 109 22.21 -22.63 3.07
C TYR A 109 22.38 -24.12 2.72
N GLU A 110 21.28 -24.88 2.67
CA GLU A 110 21.33 -26.32 2.37
C GLU A 110 21.81 -26.60 0.93
N MET A 111 21.46 -25.74 -0.04
CA MET A 111 21.99 -25.80 -1.40
C MET A 111 23.51 -25.56 -1.43
N LYS A 112 24.01 -24.53 -0.71
CA LYS A 112 25.45 -24.26 -0.60
C LYS A 112 26.23 -25.39 0.06
N LYS A 113 25.60 -26.11 1.01
CA LYS A 113 26.19 -27.25 1.71
C LYS A 113 26.21 -28.53 0.86
N GLY A 114 25.73 -28.49 -0.39
CA GLY A 114 25.72 -29.63 -1.30
C GLY A 114 24.69 -30.71 -0.98
N LYS A 115 23.82 -30.51 0.02
CA LYS A 115 22.80 -31.50 0.41
C LYS A 115 21.71 -31.70 -0.65
N TYR A 116 21.51 -30.70 -1.51
CA TYR A 116 20.62 -30.75 -2.67
C TYR A 116 21.36 -30.67 -4.01
N ALA A 117 22.69 -30.88 -4.03
CA ALA A 117 23.38 -31.11 -5.29
C ALA A 117 22.76 -32.37 -5.91
N LEU A 118 22.01 -32.17 -6.99
CA LEU A 118 21.30 -33.22 -7.71
C LEU A 118 22.21 -34.45 -7.85
N LYS A 119 21.76 -35.58 -7.29
CA LYS A 119 22.27 -36.93 -7.57
C LYS A 119 21.98 -37.31 -9.02
N SER A 120 22.45 -36.53 -9.98
CA SER A 120 22.29 -36.79 -11.41
C SER A 120 23.63 -36.64 -12.10
N ALA A 121 24.49 -37.64 -11.94
CA ALA A 121 25.46 -38.08 -12.95
C ALA A 121 26.24 -39.31 -12.45
N ASP A 122 25.53 -40.37 -12.02
CA ASP A 122 26.18 -41.68 -11.88
C ASP A 122 25.24 -42.78 -12.35
N ARG A 123 25.04 -42.82 -13.67
CA ARG A 123 24.66 -44.03 -14.38
C ARG A 123 25.06 -43.90 -15.84
N SER A 124 25.92 -44.83 -16.25
CA SER A 124 26.36 -45.11 -17.63
C SER A 124 27.68 -44.49 -18.09
N ASN A 125 28.80 -44.94 -17.52
CA ASN A 125 29.95 -45.30 -18.35
C ASN A 125 30.85 -46.35 -17.68
N ASN A 126 30.57 -47.64 -17.92
CA ASN A 126 31.54 -48.73 -17.78
C ASN A 126 30.93 -49.98 -18.47
N GLY A 127 31.50 -50.63 -19.47
CA GLY A 127 32.70 -50.40 -20.25
C GLY A 127 32.63 -51.35 -21.44
N LYS A 128 33.05 -50.88 -22.62
CA LYS A 128 33.54 -51.76 -23.67
C LYS A 128 34.87 -52.36 -23.18
N THR A 129 34.95 -53.68 -23.14
CA THR A 129 36.20 -54.46 -23.28
C THR A 129 35.77 -55.74 -24.03
N ASP A 130 35.87 -55.76 -25.36
CA ASP A 130 37.04 -56.15 -26.16
C ASP A 130 37.17 -57.67 -26.34
N GLY A 131 37.50 -58.09 -27.56
CA GLY A 131 38.26 -59.33 -27.77
C GLY A 131 37.60 -60.47 -28.55
N ARG A 132 37.76 -60.41 -29.88
CA ARG A 132 37.90 -61.52 -30.85
C ARG A 132 36.68 -62.38 -31.22
#